data_AF-A0A7X0RN59-F1
#
_entry.id   AF-A0A7X0RN59-F1
#
_cell.length_a   1.000
_cell.length_b   1.000
_cell.length_c   1.000
_cell.angle_alpha   90.00
_cell.angle_beta   90.00
_cell.angle_gamma   90.00
#
_symmetry.space_group_name_H-M   'P 1'
#
loop_
_entity.id
_entity.type
_entity.pdbx_description
1 polymer ?
#
loop_
_entity_poly.entity_id
_entity_poly.type
_entity_poly.pdbx_seq_one_letter_code
_entity_poly.pdbx_strand_id
1 'polypeptide(L)' 'MLLIVWTSVKILFIPVLCVAALIAGLAIGYVVLGKQQWSDVFDWNTWRHMYDLVFASGD' A
#
# COMPACT_ATOMS: atom_id res chain seq x y z
N MET A 1 6.31 -9.26 -32.59
CA MET A 1 5.39 -9.65 -31.50
C MET A 1 6.12 -9.86 -30.18
N LEU A 2 7.09 -10.79 -30.08
CA LEU A 2 7.86 -11.06 -28.85
C LEU A 2 8.66 -9.86 -28.29
N LEU A 3 9.29 -9.04 -29.15
CA LEU A 3 10.08 -7.88 -28.72
C LEU A 3 9.25 -6.78 -28.05
N ILE A 4 7.98 -6.64 -28.45
CA ILE A 4 7.05 -5.64 -27.90
C ILE A 4 6.61 -6.09 -26.50
N VAL A 5 6.20 -7.35 -26.36
CA VAL A 5 5.81 -7.94 -25.06
C VAL A 5 6.96 -7.85 -24.05
N TRP A 6 8.19 -8.18 -24.47
CA TRP A 6 9.36 -8.12 -23.60
C TRP A 6 9.66 -6.69 -23.11
N THR A 7 9.57 -5.71 -23.99
CA THR A 7 9.76 -4.28 -23.65
C THR A 7 8.66 -3.78 -22.71
N SER A 8 7.40 -4.14 -22.97
CA SER A 8 6.27 -3.77 -22.11
C SER A 8 6.44 -4.30 -20.69
N VAL A 9 6.85 -5.56 -20.51
CA VAL A 9 7.07 -6.15 -19.18
C VAL A 9 8.18 -5.42 -18.43
N LYS A 10 9.31 -5.08 -19.08
CA LYS A 10 10.39 -4.30 -18.44
C LYS A 10 9.93 -2.92 -17.99
N ILE A 11 9.12 -2.24 -18.80
CA ILE A 11 8.62 -0.89 -18.48
C ILE A 11 7.60 -0.95 -17.34
N LEU A 12 6.72 -1.95 -17.34
CA LEU A 12 5.66 -2.12 -16.33
C LEU A 12 6.19 -2.67 -15.00
N PHE A 13 7.37 -3.30 -15.01
CA PHE A 13 8.02 -3.79 -13.80
C PHE A 13 8.38 -2.66 -12.82
N ILE A 14 8.89 -1.53 -13.33
CA ILE A 14 9.28 -0.37 -12.50
C ILE A 14 8.10 0.22 -11.71
N PRO A 15 6.96 0.58 -12.33
CA PRO A 15 5.81 1.11 -11.58
C PRO A 15 5.23 0.06 -10.63
N VAL A 16 5.23 -1.23 -10.99
CA VAL A 16 4.79 -2.31 -10.08
C VAL A 16 5.70 -2.37 -8.85
N LEU A 17 7.02 -2.27 -9.03
CA LEU A 17 7.97 -2.27 -7.93
C LEU A 17 7.81 -1.01 -7.06
N CYS A 18 7.55 0.17 -7.65
CA CYS A 18 7.22 1.38 -6.90
C CYS A 18 5.96 1.22 -6.05
N VAL A 19 4.87 0.66 -6.62
CA VAL A 19 3.63 0.41 -5.86
C VAL A 19 3.89 -0.57 -4.72
N ALA A 20 4.63 -1.65 -4.98
CA ALA A 20 5.01 -2.61 -3.94
C ALA A 20 5.85 -1.95 -2.83
N ALA A 21 6.79 -1.07 -3.18
CA ALA A 21 7.59 -0.33 -2.22
C ALA A 21 6.75 0.64 -1.37
N LEU A 22 5.76 1.30 -1.96
CA LEU A 22 4.83 2.16 -1.22
C LEU A 22 3.99 1.36 -0.22
N ILE A 23 3.42 0.22 -0.64
CA ILE A 23 2.64 -0.66 0.24
C ILE A 23 3.53 -1.20 1.37
N ALA A 24 4.74 -1.67 1.05
CA ALA A 24 5.68 -2.16 2.04
C ALA A 24 6.10 -1.05 3.03
N GLY A 25 6.40 0.15 2.53
CA GLY A 25 6.75 1.30 3.36
C GLY A 25 5.61 1.71 4.29
N LEU A 26 4.37 1.71 3.81
CA LEU A 26 3.18 1.98 4.62
C LEU A 26 3.00 0.92 5.71
N ALA A 27 3.09 -0.36 5.36
CA ALA A 27 2.94 -1.47 6.32
C ALA A 27 4.05 -1.46 7.38
N ILE A 28 5.29 -1.25 6.98
CA ILE A 28 6.43 -1.09 7.89
C ILE A 28 6.23 0.13 8.78
N GLY A 29 5.78 1.27 8.24
CA GLY A 29 5.45 2.46 9.03
C GLY A 29 4.35 2.19 10.05
N TYR A 30 3.27 1.52 9.65
CA TYR A 30 2.15 1.16 10.54
C TYR A 30 2.59 0.28 11.72
N VAL A 31 3.45 -0.71 11.46
CA VAL A 31 3.91 -1.63 12.51
C VAL A 31 5.05 -1.03 13.35
N VAL A 32 6.05 -0.44 12.72
CA VAL A 32 7.25 0.06 13.42
C VAL A 32 6.97 1.40 14.12
N LEU A 33 6.34 2.35 13.43
CA LEU A 33 6.01 3.66 13.99
C LEU A 33 4.70 3.62 14.78
N GLY A 34 3.68 2.94 14.27
CA GLY A 34 2.38 2.82 14.94
C GLY A 34 2.34 1.79 16.06
N LYS A 35 3.35 0.90 16.16
CA LYS A 35 3.40 -0.23 17.13
C LYS A 35 2.17 -1.14 17.06
N GLN A 36 1.49 -1.16 15.92
CA GLN A 36 0.30 -1.99 15.67
C GLN A 36 0.72 -3.39 15.21
N GLN A 37 -0.18 -4.38 15.27
CA GLN A 37 0.14 -5.74 14.82
C GLN A 37 0.06 -5.84 13.29
N TRP A 38 0.92 -6.69 12.70
CA TRP A 38 0.90 -6.98 11.26
C TRP A 38 -0.45 -7.53 10.78
N SER A 39 -1.17 -8.26 11.65
CA SER A 39 -2.50 -8.79 11.36
C SER A 39 -3.53 -7.69 11.09
N ASP A 40 -3.39 -6.56 11.77
CA ASP A 40 -4.38 -5.47 11.74
C ASP A 40 -4.36 -4.72 10.39
N VAL A 41 -3.25 -4.84 9.63
CA VAL A 41 -3.15 -4.31 8.26
C VAL A 41 -4.16 -4.99 7.32
N PHE A 42 -4.46 -6.26 7.57
CA PHE A 42 -5.46 -7.03 6.82
C PHE A 42 -6.88 -6.87 7.37
N ASP A 43 -7.05 -6.22 8.52
CA ASP A 43 -8.35 -5.97 9.10
C ASP A 43 -9.01 -4.75 8.45
N TRP A 44 -10.19 -4.97 7.86
CA TRP A 44 -10.97 -3.92 7.22
C TRP A 44 -11.41 -2.82 8.19
N ASN A 45 -11.58 -3.15 9.48
CA ASN A 45 -11.97 -2.20 10.51
C ASN A 45 -10.89 -1.14 10.75
N THR A 46 -9.60 -1.51 10.63
CA THR A 46 -8.46 -0.57 10.72
C THR A 46 -8.57 0.54 9.69
N TRP A 47 -8.87 0.19 8.43
CA TRP A 47 -9.02 1.16 7.35
C TRP A 47 -10.25 2.05 7.54
N ARG A 48 -11.35 1.48 8.04
CA ARG A 48 -12.54 2.25 8.41
C ARG A 48 -12.25 3.23 9.53
N HIS A 49 -11.52 2.82 10.57
CA HIS A 49 -11.13 3.69 11.67
C HIS A 49 -10.23 4.84 11.18
N MET A 50 -9.24 4.56 10.32
CA MET A 50 -8.41 5.61 9.73
C MET A 50 -9.21 6.58 8.85
N TYR A 51 -10.16 6.07 8.06
CA TYR A 51 -11.06 6.90 7.25
C TYR A 51 -11.92 7.80 8.15
N ASP A 52 -12.47 7.24 9.22
CA ASP A 52 -13.27 7.98 10.20
C ASP A 52 -12.44 9.09 10.87
N LEU A 53 -11.19 8.83 11.26
CA LEU A 53 -10.30 9.87 11.80
C LEU A 53 -10.11 11.06 10.85
N VAL A 54 -9.89 10.80 9.56
CA VAL A 54 -9.59 11.83 8.56
C VAL A 54 -10.84 12.60 8.14
N PHE A 55 -12.00 11.95 8.09
CA PHE A 55 -13.19 12.51 7.46
C PHE A 55 -14.37 12.73 8.41
N ALA A 56 -14.43 12.08 9.57
CA ALA A 56 -15.52 12.26 10.55
C ALA A 56 -15.28 13.42 11.53
N SER A 57 -14.09 14.00 11.55
CA SER A 57 -13.76 15.19 12.36
C SER A 57 -14.12 16.53 11.67
N GLY A 58 -14.87 16.47 10.57
CA GLY A 58 -15.24 17.64 9.73
C GLY A 58 -16.70 18.11 9.84
N ASP A 59 -17.43 17.72 10.90
CA ASP A 59 -18.74 18.29 11.31
C ASP A 59 -18.55 19.10 12.61
#